data_AF-A0A9E2AEX5-F1
#
_entry.id   AF-A0A9E2AEX5-F1
#
_cell.length_a   1.000
_cell.length_b   1.000
_cell.length_c   1.000
_cell.angle_alpha   90.00
_cell.angle_beta   90.00
_cell.angle_gamma   90.00
#
_symmetry.space_group_name_H-M   'P 1'
#
loop_
_entity.id
_entity.type
_entity.pdbx_description
1 polymer ?
#
loop_
_entity_poly.entity_id
_entity_poly.type
_entity_poly.pdbx_seq_one_letter_code
_entity_poly.pdbx_strand_id
1 'polypeptide(L)'
;RMLNEKLGKTHFWVQFIGFNLTFAPLHWLGLQGMVRRTWRYAPEAGLGPWNLAVTIGAFTIALGVAIFWVNWIYSKRKGEPSGLDPWDARTIEWTIPNPTPAYNFANPPVIHSLDDFWHQKYTEDEEGRPVRKEDADDLIERLDHEGRNPRSPIHLPAPSYFPFIMALGLPLLGYGIIYHTSIVGKALLVIGPLITIGALIGWGIEPLEEPEDHDENGDGHGGELVGAGTG
;
A
#
# COMPACT_ATOMS: atom_id res chain seq x y z
N ARG A 1 0.42 13.21 -3.65
CA ARG A 1 -0.63 14.26 -3.60
C ARG A 1 -1.52 13.99 -2.41
N MET A 2 -2.03 15.03 -1.76
CA MET A 2 -2.87 14.93 -0.56
C MET A 2 -4.33 14.57 -0.90
N LEU A 3 -4.96 13.76 -0.06
CA LEU A 3 -6.40 13.48 -0.14
C LEU A 3 -7.21 14.71 0.30
N ASN A 4 -8.41 14.88 -0.24
CA ASN A 4 -9.27 15.98 0.20
C ASN A 4 -9.84 15.66 1.60
N GLU A 5 -9.53 16.51 2.58
CA GLU A 5 -9.96 16.35 3.98
C GLU A 5 -11.48 16.38 4.18
N LYS A 6 -12.21 17.20 3.41
CA LYS A 6 -13.67 17.27 3.54
C LYS A 6 -14.30 15.96 3.07
N LEU A 7 -13.86 15.44 1.92
CA LEU A 7 -14.32 14.15 1.42
C LEU A 7 -13.87 12.99 2.31
N GLY A 8 -12.65 13.07 2.89
CA GLY A 8 -12.14 12.09 3.85
C GLY A 8 -13.00 12.01 5.11
N LYS A 9 -13.36 13.16 5.70
CA LYS A 9 -14.26 13.23 6.86
C LYS A 9 -15.67 12.74 6.53
N THR A 10 -16.20 13.07 5.36
CA THR A 10 -17.51 12.56 4.90
C THR A 10 -17.47 11.04 4.73
N HIS A 11 -16.44 10.51 4.08
CA HIS A 11 -16.22 9.06 3.96
C HIS A 11 -16.21 8.39 5.34
N PHE A 12 -15.43 8.93 6.29
CA PHE A 12 -15.35 8.41 7.65
C PHE A 12 -16.74 8.33 8.31
N TRP A 13 -17.52 9.41 8.31
CA TRP A 13 -18.82 9.42 8.97
C TRP A 13 -19.84 8.49 8.31
N VAL A 14 -19.90 8.48 6.97
CA VAL A 14 -20.79 7.57 6.23
C VAL A 14 -20.41 6.12 6.50
N GLN A 15 -19.11 5.79 6.49
CA GLN A 15 -18.62 4.45 6.76
C GLN A 15 -18.89 4.03 8.20
N PHE A 16 -18.67 4.93 9.17
CA PHE A 16 -18.91 4.67 10.59
C PHE A 16 -20.39 4.44 10.89
N ILE A 17 -21.27 5.28 10.36
CA ILE A 17 -22.73 5.13 10.51
C ILE A 17 -23.19 3.84 9.82
N GLY A 18 -22.74 3.60 8.58
CA GLY A 18 -23.07 2.40 7.83
C GLY A 18 -22.62 1.12 8.54
N PHE A 19 -21.41 1.11 9.10
CA PHE A 19 -20.89 -0.01 9.88
C PHE A 19 -21.77 -0.30 11.09
N ASN A 20 -22.06 0.70 11.92
CA ASN A 20 -22.88 0.51 13.11
C ASN A 20 -24.32 0.11 12.75
N LEU A 21 -24.92 0.72 11.71
CA LEU A 21 -26.25 0.35 11.23
C LEU A 21 -26.31 -1.07 10.65
N THR A 22 -25.21 -1.57 10.09
CA THR A 22 -25.13 -2.94 9.58
C THR A 22 -24.93 -3.95 10.71
N PHE A 23 -23.96 -3.72 11.60
CA PHE A 23 -23.50 -4.73 12.54
C PHE A 23 -24.16 -4.65 13.92
N ALA A 24 -24.62 -3.48 14.37
CA ALA A 24 -25.30 -3.38 15.65
C ALA A 24 -26.62 -4.18 15.67
N PRO A 25 -27.51 -4.09 14.66
CA PRO A 25 -28.73 -4.92 14.62
C PRO A 25 -28.47 -6.42 14.58
N LEU A 26 -27.33 -6.85 14.01
CA LEU A 26 -26.97 -8.27 13.95
C LEU A 26 -26.75 -8.89 15.34
N HIS A 27 -26.37 -8.09 16.34
CA HIS A 27 -26.28 -8.56 17.72
C HIS A 27 -27.66 -8.89 18.28
N TRP A 28 -28.65 -8.02 18.06
CA TRP A 28 -30.04 -8.27 18.45
C TRP A 28 -30.65 -9.44 17.68
N LEU A 29 -30.42 -9.52 16.38
CA LEU A 29 -30.87 -10.63 15.55
C LEU A 29 -30.27 -11.97 16.01
N GLY A 30 -29.00 -11.98 16.40
CA GLY A 30 -28.34 -13.14 16.99
C GLY A 30 -29.01 -13.59 18.29
N LEU A 31 -29.34 -12.64 19.18
CA LEU A 31 -30.06 -12.92 20.43
C LEU A 31 -31.50 -13.43 20.19
N GLN A 32 -32.13 -13.02 19.09
CA GLN A 32 -33.44 -13.53 18.66
C GLN A 32 -33.38 -14.90 17.96
N GLY A 33 -32.19 -15.52 17.89
CA GLY A 33 -32.03 -16.87 17.35
C GLY A 33 -31.88 -16.92 15.83
N MET A 34 -31.51 -15.81 15.17
CA MET A 34 -31.24 -15.82 13.73
C MET A 34 -30.03 -16.72 13.40
N VAL A 35 -30.25 -17.81 12.67
CA VAL A 35 -29.21 -18.76 12.27
C VAL A 35 -28.43 -18.24 11.05
N ARG A 36 -27.10 -18.25 11.14
CA ARG A 36 -26.20 -17.90 10.02
C ARG A 36 -26.44 -18.75 8.77
N ARG A 37 -26.12 -18.21 7.59
CA ARG A 37 -26.22 -18.89 6.27
C ARG A 37 -27.65 -19.28 5.86
N THR A 38 -28.65 -18.56 6.38
CA THR A 38 -30.05 -18.70 5.99
C THR A 38 -30.41 -17.61 4.99
N TRP A 39 -30.93 -17.98 3.81
CA TRP A 39 -31.24 -17.04 2.73
C TRP A 39 -32.65 -16.44 2.80
N ARG A 40 -33.58 -17.09 3.53
CA ARG A 40 -34.95 -16.63 3.73
C ARG A 40 -35.46 -16.97 5.12
N TYR A 41 -36.18 -16.01 5.72
CA TYR A 41 -36.85 -16.18 7.00
C TYR A 41 -38.37 -16.13 6.81
N ALA A 42 -39.08 -16.84 7.68
CA ALA A 42 -40.54 -16.79 7.74
C ALA A 42 -40.99 -15.43 8.31
N PRO A 43 -42.04 -14.77 7.74
CA PRO A 43 -42.51 -13.47 8.23
C PRO A 43 -42.87 -13.45 9.72
N GLU A 44 -43.34 -14.59 10.25
CA GLU A 44 -43.75 -14.78 11.64
C GLU A 44 -42.58 -14.70 12.63
N ALA A 45 -41.34 -14.82 12.15
CA ALA A 45 -40.14 -14.76 12.98
C ALA A 45 -39.79 -13.34 13.46
N GLY A 46 -40.45 -12.29 12.95
CA GLY A 46 -40.22 -10.90 13.39
C GLY A 46 -38.85 -10.30 13.05
N LEU A 47 -38.00 -11.01 12.30
CA LEU A 47 -36.64 -10.59 11.96
C LEU A 47 -36.57 -9.56 10.82
N GLY A 48 -37.67 -9.35 10.10
CA GLY A 48 -37.74 -8.53 8.89
C GLY A 48 -37.26 -7.08 9.07
N PRO A 49 -37.81 -6.30 10.03
CA PRO A 49 -37.41 -4.91 10.24
C PRO A 49 -35.92 -4.73 10.54
N TRP A 50 -35.34 -5.62 11.35
CA TRP A 50 -33.92 -5.59 11.66
C TRP A 50 -33.06 -5.95 10.44
N ASN A 51 -33.45 -6.95 9.65
CA ASN A 51 -32.74 -7.29 8.42
C ASN A 51 -32.83 -6.16 7.36
N LEU A 52 -33.94 -5.41 7.32
CA LEU A 52 -34.05 -4.22 6.48
C LEU A 52 -33.08 -3.12 6.93
N ALA A 53 -32.98 -2.85 8.24
CA ALA A 53 -32.01 -1.90 8.78
C ALA A 53 -30.56 -2.31 8.43
N VAL A 54 -30.22 -3.59 8.58
CA VAL A 54 -28.92 -4.14 8.17
C VAL A 54 -28.65 -3.89 6.69
N THR A 55 -29.66 -4.11 5.83
CA THR A 55 -29.54 -3.89 4.39
C THR A 55 -29.30 -2.41 4.05
N ILE A 56 -30.01 -1.50 4.71
CA ILE A 56 -29.78 -0.05 4.58
C ILE A 56 -28.37 0.32 5.03
N GLY A 57 -27.89 -0.26 6.13
CA GLY A 57 -26.51 -0.11 6.59
C GLY A 57 -25.49 -0.57 5.53
N ALA A 58 -25.72 -1.73 4.92
CA ALA A 58 -24.84 -2.28 3.89
C ALA A 58 -24.77 -1.39 2.64
N PHE A 59 -25.90 -0.85 2.18
CA PHE A 59 -25.91 0.13 1.09
C PHE A 59 -25.24 1.46 1.49
N THR A 60 -25.34 1.84 2.77
CA THR A 60 -24.64 3.03 3.30
C THR A 60 -23.12 2.83 3.30
N ILE A 61 -22.64 1.63 3.63
CA ILE A 61 -21.22 1.26 3.48
C ILE A 61 -20.80 1.33 2.00
N ALA A 62 -21.61 0.79 1.09
CA ALA A 62 -21.33 0.87 -0.34
C ALA A 62 -21.21 2.33 -0.82
N LEU A 63 -22.05 3.23 -0.32
CA LEU A 63 -21.95 4.67 -0.56
C LEU A 63 -20.65 5.25 0.02
N GLY A 64 -20.25 4.85 1.23
CA GLY A 64 -18.96 5.23 1.83
C GLY A 64 -17.78 4.88 0.92
N VAL A 65 -17.73 3.63 0.44
CA VAL A 65 -16.70 3.16 -0.50
C VAL A 65 -16.72 3.98 -1.80
N ALA A 66 -17.91 4.32 -2.32
CA ALA A 66 -18.01 5.17 -3.51
C ALA A 66 -17.44 6.59 -3.26
N ILE A 67 -17.71 7.19 -2.09
CA ILE A 67 -17.14 8.49 -1.70
C ILE A 67 -15.61 8.42 -1.62
N PHE A 68 -15.05 7.33 -1.09
CA PHE A 68 -13.60 7.12 -1.07
C PHE A 68 -13.01 7.10 -2.48
N TRP A 69 -13.62 6.36 -3.41
CA TRP A 69 -13.19 6.34 -4.82
C TRP A 69 -13.24 7.72 -5.47
N VAL A 70 -14.31 8.48 -5.23
CA VAL A 70 -14.43 9.86 -5.71
C VAL A 70 -13.29 10.73 -5.15
N ASN A 71 -12.98 10.61 -3.86
CA ASN A 71 -11.89 11.36 -3.24
C ASN A 71 -10.52 11.00 -3.86
N TRP A 72 -10.25 9.71 -4.03
CA TRP A 72 -9.00 9.25 -4.64
C TRP A 72 -8.82 9.76 -6.08
N ILE A 73 -9.86 9.63 -6.92
CA ILE A 73 -9.82 10.13 -8.31
C ILE A 73 -9.65 11.66 -8.34
N TYR A 74 -10.38 12.37 -7.48
CA TYR A 74 -10.28 13.83 -7.37
C TYR A 74 -8.87 14.26 -6.97
N SER A 75 -8.32 13.67 -5.91
CA SER A 75 -7.00 14.01 -5.39
C SER A 75 -5.85 13.59 -6.31
N LYS A 76 -5.98 12.50 -7.05
CA LYS A 76 -5.00 12.14 -8.09
C LYS A 76 -4.90 13.25 -9.16
N ARG A 77 -6.02 13.87 -9.53
CA ARG A 77 -6.08 14.90 -10.59
C ARG A 77 -5.83 16.33 -10.10
N LYS A 78 -6.32 16.67 -8.90
CA LYS A 78 -6.38 18.05 -8.38
C LYS A 78 -5.84 18.23 -6.96
N GLY A 79 -5.38 17.16 -6.30
CA GLY A 79 -4.88 17.24 -4.93
C GLY A 79 -3.56 18.01 -4.85
N GLU A 80 -3.31 18.69 -3.74
CA GLU A 80 -2.05 19.41 -3.51
C GLU A 80 -0.87 18.42 -3.53
N PRO A 81 0.31 18.82 -4.05
CA PRO A 81 1.53 18.04 -3.89
C PRO A 81 1.75 17.72 -2.41
N SER A 82 2.18 16.49 -2.12
CA SER A 82 2.59 16.14 -0.75
C SER A 82 4.06 16.51 -0.63
N GLY A 83 4.41 17.31 0.37
CA GLY A 83 5.81 17.48 0.75
C GLY A 83 6.39 16.21 1.37
N LEU A 84 7.64 16.31 1.84
CA LEU A 84 8.37 15.25 2.55
C LEU A 84 7.63 14.85 3.84
N ASP A 85 7.24 15.83 4.65
CA ASP A 85 6.51 15.61 5.91
C ASP A 85 5.22 16.46 6.00
N PRO A 86 4.11 16.00 5.40
CA PRO A 86 2.85 16.75 5.40
C PRO A 86 2.09 16.70 6.74
N TRP A 87 2.45 15.79 7.66
CA TRP A 87 1.70 15.52 8.89
C TRP A 87 2.45 15.87 10.16
N ASP A 88 3.65 16.44 10.04
CA ASP A 88 4.58 16.63 11.16
C ASP A 88 4.84 15.31 11.91
N ALA A 89 5.18 14.27 11.13
CA ALA A 89 5.28 12.91 11.61
C ALA A 89 6.57 12.65 12.42
N ARG A 90 6.63 11.48 13.07
CA ARG A 90 7.64 11.17 14.10
C ARG A 90 8.73 10.21 13.66
N THR A 91 8.42 9.43 12.65
CA THR A 91 9.14 8.21 12.27
C THR A 91 9.92 8.44 10.96
N ILE A 92 10.92 7.60 10.72
CA ILE A 92 11.92 7.83 9.66
C ILE A 92 11.38 7.67 8.23
N GLU A 93 10.23 7.05 8.02
CA GLU A 93 9.63 6.99 6.68
C GLU A 93 9.30 8.37 6.14
N TRP A 94 9.17 9.37 7.02
CA TRP A 94 8.95 10.78 6.68
C TRP A 94 10.25 11.57 6.53
N THR A 95 11.41 10.91 6.43
CA THR A 95 12.67 11.52 5.97
C THR A 95 12.95 11.24 4.49
N ILE A 96 12.10 10.45 3.84
CA ILE A 96 12.22 10.09 2.44
C ILE A 96 11.43 11.08 1.58
N PRO A 97 11.97 11.53 0.43
CA PRO A 97 11.23 12.39 -0.49
C PRO A 97 9.91 11.79 -0.97
N ASN A 98 8.98 12.66 -1.36
CA ASN A 98 7.73 12.28 -2.00
C ASN A 98 7.71 12.76 -3.47
N PRO A 99 7.55 11.88 -4.47
CA PRO A 99 7.41 10.43 -4.39
C PRO A 99 8.70 9.72 -3.96
N THR A 100 8.55 8.57 -3.29
CA THR A 100 9.66 7.77 -2.77
C THR A 100 10.58 7.28 -3.90
N PRO A 101 11.89 7.55 -3.84
CA PRO A 101 12.87 6.98 -4.76
C PRO A 101 12.95 5.45 -4.63
N ALA A 102 13.39 4.76 -5.69
CA ALA A 102 13.48 3.29 -5.71
C ALA A 102 14.39 2.69 -4.62
N TYR A 103 15.41 3.43 -4.21
CA TYR A 103 16.35 3.04 -3.14
C TYR A 103 15.88 3.37 -1.73
N ASN A 104 14.70 3.98 -1.56
CA ASN A 104 14.17 4.52 -0.30
C ASN A 104 15.12 5.58 0.31
N PHE A 105 16.15 5.15 1.05
CA PHE A 105 17.09 6.02 1.73
C PHE A 105 18.37 6.19 0.90
N ALA A 106 18.71 7.43 0.56
CA ALA A 106 19.97 7.74 -0.12
C ALA A 106 21.20 7.46 0.78
N ASN A 107 21.06 7.73 2.07
CA ASN A 107 22.06 7.45 3.10
C ASN A 107 21.40 6.60 4.19
N PRO A 108 22.05 5.53 4.69
CA PRO A 108 21.51 4.76 5.80
C PRO A 108 21.24 5.65 7.02
N PRO A 109 20.00 5.70 7.55
CA PRO A 109 19.69 6.54 8.69
C PRO A 109 20.35 5.99 9.95
N VAL A 110 20.91 6.88 10.77
CA VAL A 110 21.42 6.55 12.10
C VAL A 110 20.31 6.81 13.10
N ILE A 111 19.81 5.76 13.74
CA ILE A 111 18.66 5.82 14.65
C ILE A 111 19.17 5.81 16.09
N HIS A 112 18.82 6.82 16.87
CA HIS A 112 19.17 6.94 18.29
C HIS A 112 17.99 6.67 19.23
N SER A 113 16.76 6.82 18.74
CA SER A 113 15.53 6.71 19.52
C SER A 113 14.37 6.14 18.70
N LEU A 114 13.24 5.80 19.35
CA LEU A 114 12.07 5.26 18.66
C LEU A 114 11.45 6.30 17.70
N ASP A 115 11.30 7.54 18.16
CA ASP A 115 10.76 8.66 17.39
C ASP A 115 11.91 9.56 16.89
N ASP A 116 12.88 8.97 16.19
CA ASP A 116 14.13 9.66 15.85
C ASP A 116 13.91 10.96 15.07
N PHE A 117 13.04 10.92 14.05
CA PHE A 117 12.73 12.10 13.25
C PHE A 117 12.01 13.18 14.08
N TRP A 118 11.24 12.81 15.10
CA TRP A 118 10.66 13.77 16.05
C TRP A 118 11.76 14.49 16.84
N HIS A 119 12.73 13.77 17.40
CA HIS A 119 13.85 14.35 18.15
C HIS A 119 14.81 15.15 17.28
N GLN A 120 14.86 14.88 15.98
CA GLN A 120 15.57 15.74 15.03
C GLN A 120 14.87 17.09 14.86
N LYS A 121 13.54 17.13 14.81
CA LYS A 121 12.74 18.37 14.63
C LYS A 121 12.41 19.14 15.91
N TYR A 122 12.29 18.45 17.04
CA TYR A 122 11.85 19.01 18.32
C TYR A 122 12.93 18.85 19.39
N THR A 123 13.06 19.86 20.24
CA THR A 123 13.80 19.83 21.51
C THR A 123 12.82 19.97 22.67
N GLU A 124 13.26 19.69 23.89
CA GLU A 124 12.47 19.94 25.10
C GLU A 124 12.90 21.27 25.74
N ASP A 125 11.94 22.03 26.27
CA ASP A 125 12.23 23.22 27.09
C ASP A 125 12.54 22.85 28.56
N GLU A 126 12.83 23.86 29.40
CA GLU A 126 13.13 23.65 30.83
C GLU A 126 11.96 22.98 31.59
N GLU A 127 10.74 23.03 31.05
CA GLU A 127 9.54 22.40 31.59
C GLU A 127 9.19 21.05 30.91
N GLY A 128 10.02 20.55 30.00
CA GLY A 128 9.83 19.28 29.29
C GLY A 128 8.77 19.30 28.18
N ARG A 129 8.40 20.47 27.66
CA ARG A 129 7.47 20.61 26.53
C ARG A 129 8.22 20.57 25.20
N PRO A 130 7.64 19.95 24.15
CA PRO A 130 8.28 19.90 22.84
C PRO A 130 8.24 21.29 22.17
N VAL A 131 9.42 21.82 21.86
CA VAL A 131 9.63 23.05 21.11
C VAL A 131 10.28 22.68 19.77
N ARG A 132 9.68 23.14 18.66
CA ARG A 132 10.25 22.92 17.33
C ARG A 132 11.57 23.65 17.23
N LYS A 133 12.63 22.97 16.80
CA LYS A 133 13.93 23.58 16.59
C LYS A 133 13.87 24.56 15.41
N GLU A 134 14.70 25.59 15.46
CA GLU A 134 14.76 26.61 14.41
C GLU A 134 15.22 26.03 13.07
N ASP A 135 16.08 25.00 13.10
CA ASP A 135 16.62 24.32 11.92
C ASP A 135 15.72 23.20 11.38
N ALA A 136 14.50 23.02 11.92
CA ALA A 136 13.62 21.93 11.53
C ALA A 136 13.15 22.03 10.07
N ASP A 137 12.84 23.24 9.59
CA ASP A 137 12.41 23.44 8.20
C ASP A 137 13.59 23.25 7.23
N ASP A 138 14.76 23.79 7.59
CA ASP A 138 16.02 23.59 6.85
C ASP A 138 16.45 22.12 6.84
N LEU A 139 16.18 21.37 7.91
CA LEU A 139 16.40 19.91 7.97
C LEU A 139 15.52 19.18 6.95
N ILE A 140 14.23 19.48 6.91
CA ILE A 140 13.27 18.87 5.97
C ILE A 140 13.70 19.12 4.53
N GLU A 141 14.08 20.35 4.18
CA GLU A 141 14.55 20.71 2.84
C GLU A 141 15.86 19.99 2.49
N ARG A 142 16.81 19.92 3.43
CA ARG A 142 18.07 19.16 3.24
C ARG A 142 17.82 17.68 3.01
N LEU A 143 16.96 17.05 3.80
CA LEU A 143 16.61 15.62 3.63
C LEU A 143 15.92 15.37 2.29
N ASP A 144 15.06 16.30 1.86
CA ASP A 144 14.36 16.21 0.58
C ASP A 144 15.33 16.36 -0.61
N HIS A 145 16.39 17.18 -0.47
CA HIS A 145 17.44 17.32 -1.47
C HIS A 145 18.39 16.11 -1.49
N GLU A 146 18.92 15.70 -0.33
CA GLU A 146 19.82 14.54 -0.22
C GLU A 146 19.15 13.23 -0.62
N GLY A 147 17.87 13.08 -0.28
CA GLY A 147 17.08 11.92 -0.65
C GLY A 147 16.84 11.80 -2.16
N ARG A 148 16.91 12.90 -2.93
CA ARG A 148 16.83 12.88 -4.39
C ARG A 148 18.19 12.78 -5.07
N ASN A 149 19.25 13.24 -4.40
CA ASN A 149 20.60 13.34 -4.94
C ASN A 149 21.57 12.49 -4.09
N PRO A 150 21.62 11.16 -4.30
CA PRO A 150 22.51 10.29 -3.56
C PRO A 150 23.98 10.62 -3.85
N ARG A 151 24.83 10.55 -2.82
CA ARG A 151 26.26 10.91 -2.92
C ARG A 151 27.10 9.81 -3.60
N SER A 152 26.61 8.58 -3.59
CA SER A 152 27.25 7.42 -4.20
C SER A 152 26.24 6.65 -5.04
N PRO A 153 26.68 5.92 -6.08
CA PRO A 153 25.84 4.96 -6.76
C PRO A 153 25.25 3.96 -5.74
N ILE A 154 23.95 3.71 -5.84
CA ILE A 154 23.24 2.75 -4.97
C ILE A 154 22.92 1.53 -5.81
N HIS A 155 23.41 0.37 -5.37
CA HIS A 155 23.09 -0.90 -6.02
C HIS A 155 21.64 -1.30 -5.69
N LEU A 156 20.84 -1.44 -6.74
CA LEU A 156 19.46 -1.95 -6.67
C LEU A 156 19.42 -3.38 -7.21
N PRO A 157 18.56 -4.25 -6.65
CA PRO A 157 18.38 -5.58 -7.22
C PRO A 157 17.77 -5.49 -8.62
N ALA A 158 18.28 -6.31 -9.54
CA ALA A 158 17.74 -6.40 -10.90
C ALA A 158 16.30 -6.94 -10.89
N PRO A 159 15.42 -6.49 -11.81
CA PRO A 159 14.08 -7.04 -11.92
C PRO A 159 14.11 -8.48 -12.43
N SER A 160 13.54 -9.42 -11.65
CA SER A 160 13.42 -10.83 -12.04
C SER A 160 12.02 -11.17 -12.55
N TYR A 161 11.95 -11.91 -13.65
CA TYR A 161 10.69 -12.40 -14.22
C TYR A 161 10.20 -13.71 -13.58
N PHE A 162 11.09 -14.46 -12.93
CA PHE A 162 10.77 -15.80 -12.44
C PHE A 162 9.70 -15.86 -11.34
N PRO A 163 9.65 -14.93 -10.36
CA PRO A 163 8.56 -14.91 -9.38
C PRO A 163 7.18 -14.81 -10.03
N PHE A 164 7.05 -14.03 -11.10
CA PHE A 164 5.81 -13.90 -11.85
C PHE A 164 5.44 -15.19 -12.59
N ILE A 165 6.40 -15.82 -13.28
CA ILE A 165 6.18 -17.09 -13.99
C ILE A 165 5.81 -18.20 -13.01
N MET A 166 6.49 -18.26 -11.86
CA MET A 166 6.16 -19.20 -10.78
C MET A 166 4.73 -19.00 -10.29
N ALA A 167 4.35 -17.74 -10.04
CA ALA A 167 3.00 -17.38 -9.59
C ALA A 167 1.93 -17.75 -10.62
N LEU A 168 2.23 -17.77 -11.93
CA LEU A 168 1.32 -18.26 -12.96
C LEU A 168 1.18 -19.78 -12.96
N GLY A 169 2.23 -20.53 -12.61
CA GLY A 169 2.18 -21.99 -12.55
C GLY A 169 1.23 -22.53 -11.46
N LEU A 170 1.14 -21.83 -10.32
CA LEU A 170 0.34 -22.28 -9.16
C LEU A 170 -1.18 -22.31 -9.43
N PRO A 171 -1.82 -21.28 -10.02
CA PRO A 171 -3.22 -21.34 -10.43
C PRO A 171 -3.51 -22.42 -11.46
N LEU A 172 -2.59 -22.67 -12.40
CA LEU A 172 -2.75 -23.73 -13.40
C LEU A 172 -2.74 -25.11 -12.75
N LEU A 173 -1.82 -25.34 -11.81
CA LEU A 173 -1.80 -26.54 -10.98
C LEU A 173 -3.10 -26.68 -10.17
N GLY A 174 -3.53 -25.62 -9.48
CA GLY A 174 -4.77 -25.61 -8.71
C GLY A 174 -6.00 -25.95 -9.58
N TYR A 175 -6.10 -25.34 -10.75
CA TYR A 175 -7.16 -25.63 -11.72
C TYR A 175 -7.08 -27.07 -12.22
N GLY A 176 -5.87 -27.57 -12.49
CA GLY A 176 -5.62 -28.96 -12.89
C GLY A 176 -6.10 -29.97 -11.84
N ILE A 177 -5.88 -29.70 -10.56
CA ILE A 177 -6.35 -30.55 -9.44
C ILE A 177 -7.88 -30.56 -9.37
N ILE A 178 -8.52 -29.38 -9.45
CA ILE A 178 -9.98 -29.26 -9.38
C ILE A 178 -10.65 -30.02 -10.53
N TYR A 179 -10.12 -29.90 -11.75
CA TYR A 179 -10.71 -30.47 -12.96
C TYR A 179 -9.98 -31.72 -13.47
N HIS A 180 -9.32 -32.47 -12.59
CA HIS A 180 -8.46 -33.63 -12.93
C HIS A 180 -9.15 -34.74 -13.74
N THR A 181 -10.48 -34.77 -13.76
CA THR A 181 -11.26 -35.73 -14.58
C THR A 181 -11.29 -35.36 -16.05
N SER A 182 -11.21 -34.07 -16.37
CA SER A 182 -11.21 -33.55 -17.74
C SER A 182 -9.83 -33.68 -18.40
N ILE A 183 -9.80 -33.77 -19.73
CA ILE A 183 -8.55 -33.80 -20.50
C ILE A 183 -7.73 -32.53 -20.26
N VAL A 184 -8.41 -31.38 -20.22
CA VAL A 184 -7.80 -30.07 -19.96
C VAL A 184 -7.20 -30.02 -18.55
N GLY A 185 -7.91 -30.50 -17.53
CA GLY A 185 -7.39 -30.53 -16.17
C GLY A 185 -6.19 -31.45 -16.01
N LYS A 186 -6.19 -32.62 -16.67
CA LYS A 186 -5.01 -33.51 -16.71
C LYS A 186 -3.80 -32.85 -17.38
N ALA A 187 -4.01 -32.12 -18.48
CA ALA A 187 -2.94 -31.38 -19.13
C ALA A 187 -2.38 -30.28 -18.20
N LEU A 188 -3.24 -29.52 -17.54
CA LEU A 188 -2.83 -28.46 -16.60
C LEU A 188 -2.17 -28.99 -15.32
N LEU A 189 -2.56 -30.17 -14.86
CA LEU A 189 -1.92 -30.86 -13.73
C LEU A 189 -0.45 -31.21 -14.02
N VAL A 190 -0.08 -31.38 -15.29
CA VAL A 190 1.31 -31.57 -15.71
C VAL A 190 1.99 -30.24 -16.03
N ILE A 191 1.32 -29.35 -16.77
CA ILE A 191 1.88 -28.06 -17.20
C ILE A 191 2.18 -27.14 -16.01
N GLY A 192 1.28 -27.04 -15.04
CA GLY A 192 1.44 -26.18 -13.86
C GLY A 192 2.74 -26.46 -13.08
N PRO A 193 2.97 -27.72 -12.63
CA PRO A 193 4.22 -28.08 -11.95
C PRO A 193 5.46 -27.88 -12.82
N LEU A 194 5.40 -28.16 -14.12
CA LEU A 194 6.54 -27.93 -15.01
C LEU A 194 6.92 -26.45 -15.08
N ILE A 195 5.93 -25.56 -15.18
CA ILE A 195 6.15 -24.11 -15.17
C ILE A 195 6.71 -23.66 -13.81
N THR A 196 6.13 -24.12 -12.69
CA THR A 196 6.59 -23.75 -11.35
C THR A 196 8.01 -24.24 -11.07
N ILE A 197 8.32 -25.50 -11.39
CA ILE A 197 9.67 -26.07 -11.20
C ILE A 197 10.67 -25.39 -12.14
N GLY A 198 10.30 -25.18 -13.41
CA GLY A 198 11.15 -24.46 -14.36
C GLY A 198 11.46 -23.03 -13.90
N ALA A 199 10.46 -22.32 -13.36
CA ALA A 199 10.66 -20.99 -12.80
C ALA A 199 11.51 -21.01 -11.53
N LEU A 200 11.34 -22.00 -10.64
CA LEU A 200 12.17 -22.15 -9.45
C LEU A 200 13.64 -22.43 -9.78
N ILE A 201 13.89 -23.32 -10.74
CA ILE A 201 15.25 -23.61 -11.21
C ILE A 201 15.83 -22.37 -11.87
N GLY A 202 15.07 -21.72 -12.77
CA GLY A 202 15.48 -20.49 -13.44
C GLY A 202 15.82 -19.37 -12.47
N TRP A 203 15.00 -19.18 -11.43
CA TRP A 203 15.27 -18.22 -10.38
C TRP A 203 16.51 -18.59 -9.55
N GLY A 204 16.71 -19.88 -9.29
CA GLY A 204 17.86 -20.37 -8.52
C GLY A 204 19.21 -20.25 -9.23
N ILE A 205 19.21 -20.10 -10.56
CA ILE A 205 20.42 -19.90 -11.38
C ILE A 205 20.60 -18.44 -11.84
N GLU A 206 19.64 -17.57 -11.53
CA GLU A 206 19.68 -16.16 -11.92
C GLU A 206 20.84 -15.46 -11.20
N PRO A 207 21.73 -14.75 -11.91
CA PRO A 207 22.78 -13.97 -11.27
C PRO A 207 22.14 -12.87 -10.41
N LEU A 208 22.70 -12.65 -9.22
CA LEU A 208 22.16 -11.69 -8.25
C LEU A 208 22.48 -10.23 -8.61
N GLU A 209 23.46 -10.02 -9.48
CA GLU A 209 23.99 -8.72 -9.87
C GLU A 209 23.96 -8.59 -11.40
N GLU A 210 23.64 -7.40 -11.90
CA GLU A 210 23.91 -7.05 -13.29
C GLU A 210 25.43 -6.98 -13.49
N PRO A 211 25.97 -7.42 -14.63
CA PRO A 211 27.39 -7.25 -14.90
C PRO A 211 27.73 -5.76 -14.82
N GLU A 212 28.79 -5.42 -14.07
CA GLU A 212 29.29 -4.05 -13.99
C GLU A 212 29.51 -3.54 -15.42
N ASP A 213 28.74 -2.54 -15.83
CA ASP A 213 29.12 -1.69 -16.93
C ASP A 213 30.42 -1.00 -16.47
N HIS A 214 31.56 -1.55 -16.87
CA HIS A 214 32.81 -0.83 -16.78
C HIS A 214 32.64 0.43 -17.62
N ASP A 215 32.36 1.54 -16.95
CA ASP A 215 32.56 2.89 -17.47
C ASP A 215 34.07 3.08 -17.71
N GLU A 216 34.60 2.41 -18.75
CA GLU A 216 35.75 2.89 -19.49
C GLU A 216 35.31 4.14 -20.25
N ASN A 217 35.13 5.25 -19.53
CA ASN A 217 35.28 6.62 -20.04
C ASN A 217 35.24 7.56 -18.84
N GLY A 218 36.39 7.75 -18.21
CA GLY A 218 36.62 8.97 -17.46
C GLY A 218 36.51 10.14 -18.43
N ASP A 219 35.42 10.89 -18.36
CA ASP A 219 35.38 12.32 -18.63
C ASP A 219 34.06 12.89 -18.14
N GLY A 220 34.16 13.91 -17.29
CA GLY A 220 33.01 14.53 -16.63
C GLY A 220 32.09 15.22 -17.63
N HIS A 221 30.81 14.84 -17.61
CA HIS A 221 29.74 15.76 -17.95
C HIS A 221 28.47 15.36 -17.18
N GLY A 222 27.88 16.33 -16.48
CA GLY A 222 26.58 16.20 -15.84
C GLY A 222 25.53 15.83 -16.88
N GLY A 223 25.08 14.57 -16.82
CA GLY A 223 24.01 14.03 -17.63
C GLY A 223 22.68 14.17 -16.90
N GLU A 224 21.93 15.17 -17.32
CA GLU A 224 20.50 15.37 -17.16
C GLU A 224 19.71 14.04 -17.13
N LEU A 225 19.12 13.69 -15.98
CA LEU A 225 18.11 12.63 -15.90
C LEU A 225 16.83 13.15 -16.59
N VAL A 226 16.80 12.94 -17.90
CA VAL A 226 15.67 13.20 -18.79
C VAL A 226 14.44 12.46 -18.27
N GLY A 227 13.37 13.24 -18.07
CA GLY A 227 12.07 12.71 -17.71
C GLY A 227 11.54 11.69 -18.73
N ALA A 228 11.06 10.57 -18.22
CA ALA A 228 10.12 9.72 -18.92
C ALA A 228 8.79 9.78 -18.15
N GLY A 229 8.02 10.83 -18.44
CA GLY A 229 6.59 10.83 -18.16
C GLY A 229 5.85 10.15 -19.32
N THR A 230 5.08 9.11 -19.01
CA THR A 230 3.84 8.76 -19.74
C THR A 230 2.92 7.94 -18.83
N GLY A 231 1.75 8.48 -18.47
CA GLY A 231 0.58 7.70 -17.96
C GLY A 231 0.03 8.07 -16.59
#